data_AF-A0A962C5X2-F1
#
_entry.id   AF-A0A962C5X2-F1
#
_cell.length_a   1.000
_cell.length_b   1.000
_cell.length_c   1.000
_cell.angle_alpha   90.00
_cell.angle_beta   90.00
_cell.angle_gamma   90.00
#
_symmetry.space_group_name_H-M   'P 1'
#
loop_
_entity.id
_entity.type
_entity.pdbx_description
1 polymer ?
#
loop_
_entity_poly.entity_id
_entity_poly.type
_entity_poly.pdbx_seq_one_letter_code
_entity_poly.pdbx_strand_id
1 'polypeptide(L)'
;MNVSTNELLLALRAPTSGWLAAVICALDEALLDPDFSAQHREMLRSLLDAGQVPGNVASAAQERLVRFEEAVQTLHEALVGDDEAPAEVAVARPRLSLCASAA
;
A
#
# COMPACT_ATOMS: atom_id res chain seq x y z
N MET A 1 12.73 10.14 22.43
CA MET A 1 11.74 11.19 22.15
C MET A 1 10.41 10.49 22.00
N ASN A 2 9.56 10.49 23.04
CA ASN A 2 8.20 9.94 22.93
C ASN A 2 7.35 11.04 22.28
N VAL A 3 7.22 11.01 20.95
CA VAL A 3 6.17 11.81 20.29
C VAL A 3 4.85 11.30 20.85
N SER A 4 4.04 12.19 21.45
CA SER A 4 2.80 11.73 22.06
C SER A 4 1.86 11.26 20.96
N THR A 5 1.19 10.12 21.16
CA THR A 5 0.22 9.56 20.20
C THR A 5 -0.80 10.61 19.72
N ASN A 6 -1.17 11.55 20.59
CA ASN A 6 -2.10 12.63 20.28
C ASN A 6 -1.55 13.65 19.28
N GLU A 7 -0.25 13.97 19.31
CA GLU A 7 0.38 14.90 18.37
C GLU A 7 0.44 14.32 16.95
N LEU A 8 0.77 13.03 16.84
CA LEU A 8 0.76 12.30 15.57
C LEU A 8 -0.64 12.22 14.97
N LEU A 9 -1.64 11.90 15.79
CA LEU A 9 -3.03 11.87 15.35
C LEU A 9 -3.54 13.26 14.95
N LEU A 10 -3.08 14.32 15.61
CA LEU A 10 -3.42 15.69 15.22
C LEU A 10 -2.74 16.08 13.90
N ALA A 11 -1.45 15.75 13.72
CA ALA A 11 -0.72 16.02 12.49
C ALA A 11 -1.37 15.32 11.29
N LEU A 12 -1.83 14.07 11.44
CA LEU A 12 -2.51 13.32 10.38
C LEU A 12 -3.85 13.92 9.94
N ARG A 13 -4.48 14.80 10.75
CA ARG A 13 -5.71 15.50 10.35
C ARG A 13 -5.47 16.63 9.35
N ALA A 14 -4.23 17.09 9.19
CA ALA A 14 -3.95 18.15 8.25
C ALA A 14 -4.04 17.64 6.79
N PRO A 15 -4.62 18.42 5.86
CA PRO A 15 -4.80 18.00 4.48
C PRO A 15 -3.48 17.81 3.72
N THR A 16 -2.38 18.38 4.21
CA THR A 16 -1.04 18.24 3.64
C THR A 16 -0.26 17.04 4.18
N SER A 17 -0.85 16.25 5.08
CA SER A 17 -0.16 15.15 5.77
C SER A 17 -0.13 13.82 4.99
N GLY A 18 -0.41 13.85 3.69
CA GLY A 18 -0.42 12.64 2.85
C GLY A 18 0.91 11.87 2.90
N TRP A 19 2.04 12.57 2.81
CA TRP A 19 3.36 11.94 2.90
C TRP A 19 3.67 11.36 4.29
N LEU A 20 3.22 12.03 5.35
CA LEU A 20 3.36 11.52 6.72
C LEU A 20 2.56 10.22 6.90
N ALA A 21 1.33 10.19 6.40
CA ALA A 21 0.50 8.98 6.43
C ALA A 21 1.15 7.82 5.67
N ALA A 22 1.65 8.08 4.46
CA ALA A 22 2.32 7.06 3.65
C ALA A 22 3.56 6.47 4.35
N VAL A 23 4.39 7.32 4.97
CA VAL A 23 5.58 6.86 5.71
C VAL A 23 5.21 6.04 6.93
N ILE A 24 4.16 6.42 7.67
CA ILE A 24 3.70 5.65 8.84
C ILE A 24 3.21 4.27 8.41
N CYS A 25 2.40 4.17 7.36
CA CYS A 25 1.92 2.87 6.86
C CYS A 25 3.09 2.00 6.39
N ALA A 26 4.03 2.55 5.61
CA ALA A 26 5.19 1.80 5.15
C ALA A 26 6.09 1.32 6.31
N LEU A 27 6.24 2.13 7.35
CA LEU A 27 7.01 1.75 8.54
C LEU A 27 6.30 0.67 9.37
N ASP A 28 4.97 0.74 9.51
CA ASP A 28 4.18 -0.27 10.22
C ASP A 28 4.33 -1.64 9.55
N GLU A 29 4.21 -1.69 8.22
CA GLU A 29 4.44 -2.90 7.42
C GLU A 29 5.88 -3.40 7.54
N ALA A 30 6.87 -2.50 7.43
CA ALA A 30 8.29 -2.88 7.58
C ALA A 30 8.59 -3.49 8.95
N LEU A 31 7.90 -3.06 10.02
CA LEU A 31 8.09 -3.63 11.36
C LEU A 31 7.53 -5.06 11.51
N LEU A 32 6.66 -5.49 10.60
CA LEU A 32 6.16 -6.87 10.54
C LEU A 32 7.14 -7.80 9.81
N ASP A 33 8.05 -7.26 9.01
CA ASP A 33 9.05 -8.02 8.26
C ASP A 33 10.19 -8.49 9.19
N PRO A 34 10.41 -9.82 9.35
CA PRO A 34 11.51 -10.34 10.18
C PRO A 34 12.90 -9.92 9.67
N ASP A 35 13.05 -9.61 8.38
CA ASP A 35 14.32 -9.17 7.79
C ASP A 35 14.58 -7.67 8.04
N PHE A 36 13.59 -6.90 8.51
CA PHE A 36 13.75 -5.51 8.91
C PHE A 36 14.41 -5.38 10.30
N SER A 37 15.71 -5.65 10.31
CA SER A 37 16.54 -5.71 11.51
C SER A 37 16.69 -4.37 12.26
N ALA A 38 17.20 -4.45 13.50
CA ALA A 38 17.56 -3.26 14.29
C ALA A 38 18.59 -2.36 13.58
N GLN A 39 19.51 -2.95 12.83
CA GLN A 39 20.50 -2.20 12.05
C GLN A 39 19.84 -1.37 10.94
N HIS A 40 18.84 -1.93 10.24
CA HIS A 40 18.09 -1.19 9.22
C HIS A 40 17.36 0.02 9.83
N ARG A 41 16.78 -0.14 11.02
CA ARG A 41 16.14 0.97 11.75
C ARG A 41 17.11 2.06 12.17
N GLU A 42 18.32 1.69 12.59
CA GLU A 42 19.36 2.65 12.96
C GLU A 42 19.88 3.45 11.75
N MET A 43 20.04 2.79 10.60
CA MET A 43 20.37 3.47 9.34
C MET A 43 19.26 4.46 8.93
N LEU A 44 17.99 4.05 8.99
CA LEU A 44 16.87 4.93 8.67
C LEU A 44 16.83 6.15 9.61
N ARG A 45 17.02 5.94 10.91
CA ARG A 45 17.10 7.04 11.88
C ARG A 45 18.23 8.01 11.57
N SER A 46 19.40 7.48 11.21
CA SER A 46 20.56 8.31 10.83
C SER A 46 20.27 9.16 9.59
N LEU A 47 19.54 8.63 8.61
CA LEU A 47 19.11 9.38 7.41
C LEU A 47 18.11 10.49 7.76
N LEU A 48 17.16 10.21 8.66
CA LEU A 48 16.20 11.21 9.14
C LEU A 48 16.88 12.33 9.94
N ASP A 49 17.81 11.97 10.83
CA ASP A 49 18.58 12.93 11.63
C ASP A 49 19.50 13.79 10.74
N ALA A 50 20.05 13.22 9.66
CA ALA A 50 20.83 13.96 8.68
C ALA A 50 20.00 14.92 7.81
N GLY A 51 18.67 14.73 7.75
CA GLY A 51 17.75 15.56 6.97
C GLY A 51 17.94 15.46 5.44
N GLN A 52 18.74 14.49 4.97
CA GLN A 52 19.02 14.28 3.56
C GLN A 52 19.32 12.80 3.29
N VAL A 53 18.87 12.32 2.13
CA VAL A 53 19.25 11.00 1.63
C VAL A 53 20.39 11.19 0.62
N PRO A 54 21.56 10.55 0.82
CA PRO A 54 22.66 10.61 -0.15
C PRO A 54 22.20 10.15 -1.54
N GLY A 55 22.58 10.87 -2.60
CA GLY A 55 22.06 10.61 -3.95
C GLY A 55 22.35 9.20 -4.48
N ASN A 56 23.48 8.61 -4.10
CA ASN A 56 23.81 7.22 -4.41
C ASN A 56 22.86 6.23 -3.72
N VAL A 57 22.47 6.50 -2.48
CA VAL A 57 21.51 5.68 -1.73
C VAL A 57 20.12 5.79 -2.35
N ALA A 58 19.69 7.01 -2.69
CA ALA A 58 18.42 7.24 -3.37
C ALA A 58 18.35 6.51 -4.73
N SER A 59 19.43 6.58 -5.52
CA SER A 59 19.53 5.87 -6.80
C SER A 59 19.44 4.35 -6.65
N ALA A 60 20.21 3.79 -5.71
CA ALA A 60 20.18 2.35 -5.45
C ALA A 60 18.81 1.86 -4.94
N ALA A 61 18.15 2.66 -4.10
CA ALA A 61 16.79 2.37 -3.63
C ALA A 61 15.79 2.38 -4.79
N GLN A 62 15.87 3.37 -5.68
CA GLN A 62 15.01 3.46 -6.86
C GLN A 62 15.20 2.27 -7.80
N GLU A 63 16.45 1.89 -8.09
CA GLU A 63 16.74 0.73 -8.93
C GLU A 63 16.14 -0.56 -8.34
N ARG A 64 16.24 -0.72 -7.02
CA ARG A 64 15.69 -1.91 -6.35
C ARG A 64 14.16 -1.92 -6.33
N LEU A 65 13.53 -0.74 -6.23
CA LEU A 65 12.09 -0.61 -6.30
C LEU A 65 11.56 -0.97 -7.70
N VAL A 66 12.22 -0.49 -8.77
CA VAL A 66 11.84 -0.83 -10.15
C VAL A 66 11.91 -2.34 -10.38
N ARG A 67 12.99 -3.00 -9.94
CA ARG A 67 13.11 -4.47 -10.05
C ARG A 67 12.04 -5.22 -9.25
N PHE A 68 11.63 -4.67 -8.11
CA PHE A 68 10.55 -5.23 -7.32
C PHE A 68 9.21 -5.12 -8.05
N GLU A 69 8.89 -3.95 -8.62
CA GLU A 69 7.69 -3.74 -9.43
C GLU A 69 7.63 -4.70 -10.63
N GLU A 70 8.74 -4.87 -11.34
CA GLU A 70 8.88 -5.84 -12.44
C GLU A 70 8.63 -7.29 -11.97
N ALA A 71 9.16 -7.67 -10.81
CA ALA A 71 8.95 -8.99 -10.24
C ALA A 71 7.49 -9.23 -9.82
N VAL A 72 6.83 -8.23 -9.23
CA VAL A 72 5.41 -8.28 -8.88
C VAL A 72 4.54 -8.40 -10.13
N GLN A 73 4.84 -7.62 -11.17
CA GLN A 73 4.12 -7.72 -12.45
C GLN A 73 4.26 -9.11 -13.07
N THR A 74 5.48 -9.65 -13.10
CA THR A 74 5.75 -11.00 -13.61
C THR A 74 4.98 -12.06 -12.80
N LEU A 75 4.95 -11.92 -11.47
CA LEU A 75 4.19 -12.81 -10.60
C LEU A 75 2.68 -12.69 -10.85
N HIS A 76 2.16 -11.48 -11.02
CA HIS A 76 0.75 -11.24 -11.32
C HIS A 76 0.34 -11.91 -12.62
N GLU A 77 1.13 -11.73 -13.69
CA GLU A 77 0.89 -12.38 -14.98
C GLU A 77 0.92 -13.91 -14.87
N ALA A 78 1.85 -14.46 -14.09
CA ALA A 78 1.92 -15.90 -13.85
C ALA A 78 0.73 -16.45 -13.03
N LEU A 79 0.17 -15.66 -12.11
CA LEU A 79 -0.96 -16.04 -11.26
C LEU A 79 -2.33 -15.82 -11.93
N VAL A 80 -2.44 -14.84 -12.83
CA VAL A 80 -3.67 -14.50 -13.57
C VAL A 80 -3.73 -15.20 -14.94
N GLY A 81 -2.71 -15.98 -15.30
CA GLY A 81 -2.67 -16.76 -16.53
C GLY A 81 -3.89 -17.68 -16.72
N ASP A 82 -4.61 -17.44 -17.82
CA ASP A 82 -5.83 -18.07 -18.34
C ASP A 82 -6.99 -18.22 -17.34
N ASP A 83 -7.57 -17.07 -16.98
CA ASP A 83 -9.00 -16.99 -16.64
C ASP A 83 -9.80 -17.33 -17.92
N GLU A 84 -9.96 -18.63 -18.18
CA GLU A 84 -10.97 -19.12 -19.12
C GLU A 84 -12.31 -18.66 -18.55
N ALA A 85 -12.81 -17.55 -19.09
CA ALA A 85 -14.00 -16.86 -18.58
C ALA A 85 -15.08 -17.88 -18.23
N PRO A 86 -15.55 -17.95 -16.98
CA PRO A 86 -16.62 -18.88 -16.64
C PRO A 86 -17.81 -18.53 -17.52
N ALA A 87 -18.20 -19.49 -18.37
CA ALA A 87 -19.30 -19.33 -19.31
C ALA A 87 -20.49 -18.66 -18.60
N GLU A 88 -20.90 -17.49 -19.08
CA GLU A 88 -22.06 -16.78 -18.56
C GLU A 88 -23.28 -17.69 -18.65
N VAL A 89 -23.60 -18.37 -17.55
CA VAL A 89 -24.91 -19.00 -17.40
C VAL A 89 -25.88 -17.84 -17.20
N ALA A 90 -26.50 -17.41 -18.29
CA ALA A 90 -27.54 -16.40 -18.29
C ALA A 90 -28.71 -16.86 -17.41
N VAL A 91 -28.67 -16.54 -16.13
CA VAL A 91 -29.80 -16.74 -15.23
C VAL A 91 -30.86 -15.72 -15.62
N ALA A 92 -31.91 -16.18 -16.29
CA ALA A 92 -33.04 -15.36 -16.71
C ALA A 92 -33.65 -14.65 -15.47
N ARG A 93 -33.53 -13.32 -15.41
CA ARG A 93 -34.07 -12.53 -14.30
C ARG A 93 -35.59 -12.69 -14.26
N PRO A 94 -36.19 -13.07 -13.11
CA PRO A 94 -37.63 -13.17 -13.01
C PRO A 94 -38.26 -11.79 -13.18
N ARG A 95 -39.26 -11.70 -14.07
CA ARG A 95 -40.04 -10.47 -14.28
C ARG A 95 -40.99 -10.28 -13.09
N LEU A 96 -40.70 -9.26 -12.28
CA LEU A 96 -41.64 -8.78 -11.27
C LEU A 96 -42.67 -7.86 -11.95
N SER A 97 -43.95 -8.27 -11.88
CA SER A 97 -45.08 -7.45 -12.32
C SER A 97 -45.67 -6.73 -11.11
N LEU A 98 -45.84 -5.41 -11.19
CA LEU A 98 -46.49 -4.61 -10.15
C LEU A 98 -48.01 -4.76 -10.26
N CYS A 99 -48.62 -5.45 -9.30
CA CYS A 99 -50.07 -5.45 -9.12
C CYS A 99 -50.50 -4.16 -8.40
N ALA A 100 -50.85 -3.12 -9.15
CA ALA A 100 -51.53 -1.96 -8.59
C ALA A 100 -52.96 -2.36 -8.20
N SER A 101 -53.26 -2.42 -6.90
CA SER A 101 -54.63 -2.52 -6.39
C SER A 101 -55.13 -1.10 -6.14
N ALA A 102 -56.13 -0.67 -6.92
CA ALA A 102 -56.87 0.56 -6.67
C ALA A 102 -57.97 0.27 -5.64
N ALA A 103 -58.06 1.14 -4.64
CA ALA A 103 -59.14 1.20 -3.65
C ALA A 103 -60.40 1.84 -4.23
#